data_AF-A0A969Q2U3-F1
#
_entry.id   AF-A0A969Q2U3-F1
#
_cell.length_a   1.000
_cell.length_b   1.000
_cell.length_c   1.000
_cell.angle_alpha   90.00
_cell.angle_beta   90.00
_cell.angle_gamma   90.00
#
_symmetry.space_group_name_H-M   'P 1'
#
loop_
_entity.id
_entity.type
_entity.pdbx_description
1 polymer ?
#
loop_
_entity_poly.entity_id
_entity_poly.type
_entity_poly.pdbx_seq_one_letter_code
_entity_poly.pdbx_strand_id
1 'polypeptide(L)'
;MQQGGALRVLMTSREPLALPRHLKIRERSIMLDQGLSVDESVALLQKCDPDNAAALRDAPLALLRQIAEITNGYPRALEAAVGLLLEDAFLTPERLVQTNTPLTGEVAALVESAMERLDETAQKLLMIAAAFQQSIPRETLMRIAADYLAGVDLHQALNRLVRAFFLKYNQQDDTLSLHPLDAEAAYARLPAGQTGLSRGTLHRRFAADARQRQSTPYETPTAYRAEITHRILGGDAEQAAHLLLAFDSAYLTRVGAYNDLAREYQMLLPHLTDSDLRQTVLLRLGNAYRSAGRTLDAVRCYEQAQVLAHMTPDPVDDGDGV
;
A
#
# COMPACT_ATOMS: atom_id res chain seq x y z
N MET A 1 22.75 13.98 34.86
CA MET A 1 21.40 13.58 34.39
C MET A 1 20.90 14.67 33.45
N GLN A 2 20.96 14.45 32.13
CA GLN A 2 20.39 15.38 31.16
C GLN A 2 18.86 15.28 31.23
N GLN A 3 18.19 16.40 31.47
CA GLN A 3 16.74 16.51 31.38
C GLN A 3 16.32 16.17 29.95
N GLY A 4 15.58 15.07 29.78
CA GLY A 4 15.02 14.70 28.48
C GLY A 4 14.13 15.83 27.97
N GLY A 5 14.44 16.37 26.79
CA GLY A 5 13.66 17.44 26.18
C GLY A 5 12.20 17.02 26.00
N ALA A 6 11.27 17.95 26.24
CA ALA A 6 9.85 17.69 26.06
C ALA A 6 9.56 17.44 24.57
N LEU A 7 9.33 16.17 24.20
CA LEU A 7 8.96 15.76 22.85
C LEU A 7 7.62 16.42 22.47
N ARG A 8 7.61 17.14 21.34
CA ARG A 8 6.41 17.67 20.70
C ARG A 8 6.19 16.91 19.41
N VAL A 9 4.98 16.41 19.20
CA VAL A 9 4.62 15.62 18.02
C VAL A 9 3.50 16.35 17.28
N LEU A 10 3.71 16.62 16.00
CA LEU A 10 2.67 17.01 15.06
C LEU A 10 2.30 15.76 14.26
N MET A 11 1.01 15.44 14.16
CA MET A 11 0.55 14.29 13.38
C MET A 11 -0.70 14.63 12.59
N THR A 12 -0.87 13.94 11.47
CA THR A 12 -2.03 14.02 10.60
C THR A 12 -2.72 12.66 10.60
N SER A 13 -4.03 12.62 10.77
CA SER A 13 -4.81 11.39 10.77
C SER A 13 -6.18 11.67 10.13
N ARG A 14 -6.73 10.67 9.44
CA ARG A 14 -8.14 10.71 8.98
C ARG A 14 -9.12 10.45 10.12
N GLU A 15 -8.64 9.83 11.20
CA GLU A 15 -9.44 9.48 12.37
C GLU A 15 -8.95 10.21 13.62
N PRO A 16 -9.86 10.62 14.52
CA PRO A 16 -9.48 11.19 15.80
C PRO A 16 -8.58 10.24 16.60
N LEU A 17 -7.55 10.79 17.24
CA LEU A 17 -6.61 9.98 18.00
C LEU A 17 -7.23 9.48 19.30
N ALA A 18 -7.21 8.17 19.48
CA ALA A 18 -7.58 7.53 20.73
C ALA A 18 -6.43 7.61 21.76
N LEU A 19 -6.14 8.82 22.24
CA LEU A 19 -5.09 9.03 23.24
C LEU A 19 -5.54 8.63 24.66
N PRO A 20 -4.68 7.96 25.45
CA PRO A 20 -4.90 7.76 26.87
C PRO A 20 -5.18 9.09 27.59
N ARG A 21 -6.02 9.07 28.63
CA ARG A 21 -6.48 10.29 29.35
C ARG A 21 -5.35 11.24 29.74
N HIS A 22 -4.21 10.71 30.20
CA HIS A 22 -3.06 11.53 30.63
C HIS A 22 -2.36 12.27 29.48
N LEU A 23 -2.47 11.78 28.24
CA LEU A 23 -1.95 12.45 27.03
C LEU A 23 -2.99 13.37 26.40
N LYS A 24 -4.28 13.05 26.52
CA LYS A 24 -5.39 13.82 25.94
C LYS A 24 -5.44 15.28 26.43
N ILE A 25 -5.01 15.54 27.67
CA ILE A 25 -4.92 16.90 28.25
C ILE A 25 -3.89 17.77 27.50
N ARG A 26 -2.93 17.15 26.81
CA ARG A 26 -1.88 17.83 26.04
C ARG A 26 -2.18 17.84 24.54
N GLU A 27 -3.31 17.29 24.12
CA GLU A 27 -3.74 17.27 22.72
C GLU A 27 -4.24 18.64 22.29
N ARG A 28 -3.77 19.12 21.14
CA ARG A 28 -4.40 20.19 20.39
C ARG A 28 -4.79 19.62 19.04
N SER A 29 -6.09 19.52 18.81
CA SER A 29 -6.63 19.02 17.54
C SER A 29 -7.10 20.19 16.68
N ILE A 30 -6.79 20.12 15.40
CA ILE A 30 -7.32 21.02 14.37
C ILE A 30 -8.08 20.12 13.40
N MET A 31 -9.39 20.28 13.35
CA MET A 31 -10.24 19.50 12.45
C MET A 31 -10.16 20.12 11.06
N LEU A 32 -9.92 19.29 10.05
CA LEU A 32 -9.89 19.64 8.63
C LEU A 32 -11.02 18.89 7.92
N ASP A 33 -12.25 19.14 8.34
CA ASP A 33 -13.47 18.44 7.91
C ASP A 33 -14.18 19.13 6.73
N GLN A 34 -13.71 20.30 6.32
CA GLN A 34 -14.20 21.06 5.18
C GLN A 34 -13.12 21.16 4.11
N GLY A 35 -13.55 21.19 2.85
CA GLY A 35 -12.68 21.57 1.74
C GLY A 35 -12.21 23.01 1.85
N LEU A 36 -11.31 23.39 0.95
CA LEU A 36 -10.85 24.76 0.81
C LEU A 36 -12.02 25.69 0.50
N SER A 37 -11.88 26.95 0.90
CA SER A 37 -12.82 27.97 0.42
C SER A 37 -12.78 28.06 -1.10
N VAL A 38 -13.81 28.65 -1.70
CA VAL A 38 -13.88 28.83 -3.16
C VAL A 38 -12.67 29.60 -3.68
N ASP A 39 -12.25 30.67 -3.00
CA ASP A 39 -11.10 31.49 -3.43
C ASP A 39 -9.77 30.73 -3.32
N GLU A 40 -9.59 29.93 -2.26
CA GLU A 40 -8.42 29.05 -2.11
C GLU A 40 -8.42 27.91 -3.13
N SER A 41 -9.59 27.38 -3.47
CA SER A 41 -9.75 26.34 -4.50
C SER A 41 -9.39 26.87 -5.88
N VAL A 42 -9.86 28.06 -6.23
CA VAL A 42 -9.47 28.75 -7.48
C VAL A 42 -7.96 28.96 -7.51
N ALA A 43 -7.37 29.46 -6.42
CA ALA A 43 -5.93 29.67 -6.33
C ALA A 43 -5.15 28.34 -6.49
N LEU A 44 -5.65 27.24 -5.92
CA LEU A 44 -5.06 25.92 -6.09
C LEU A 44 -5.14 25.43 -7.54
N LEU A 45 -6.32 25.53 -8.19
CA LEU A 45 -6.50 25.14 -9.59
C LEU A 45 -5.51 25.87 -10.52
N GLN A 46 -5.37 27.18 -10.35
CA GLN A 46 -4.41 27.97 -11.14
C GLN A 46 -2.96 27.58 -10.84
N LYS A 47 -2.64 27.26 -9.59
CA LYS A 47 -1.30 26.83 -9.18
C LYS A 47 -0.93 25.45 -9.71
N CYS A 48 -1.91 24.56 -9.86
CA CYS A 48 -1.73 23.22 -10.43
C CYS A 48 -1.53 23.23 -11.95
N ASP A 49 -1.78 24.36 -12.63
CA ASP A 49 -1.67 24.52 -14.08
C ASP A 49 -0.81 25.75 -14.47
N PRO A 50 0.45 25.85 -14.03
CA PRO A 50 1.25 27.07 -14.18
C PRO A 50 1.54 27.43 -15.66
N ASP A 51 1.61 26.44 -16.54
CA ASP A 51 1.83 26.58 -17.98
C ASP A 51 0.53 26.70 -18.79
N ASN A 52 -0.63 26.64 -18.12
CA ASN A 52 -1.96 26.68 -18.72
C ASN A 52 -2.23 25.52 -19.70
N ALA A 53 -1.59 24.37 -19.48
CA ALA A 53 -1.78 23.16 -20.27
C ALA A 53 -3.20 22.57 -20.08
N ALA A 54 -3.79 22.71 -18.89
CA ALA A 54 -5.17 22.32 -18.60
C ALA A 54 -6.20 23.43 -18.89
N ALA A 55 -5.74 24.58 -19.40
CA ALA A 55 -6.53 25.79 -19.62
C ALA A 55 -7.23 26.34 -18.35
N LEU A 56 -6.68 26.10 -17.16
CA LEU A 56 -7.25 26.53 -15.88
C LEU A 56 -6.67 27.85 -15.38
N ARG A 57 -5.39 28.14 -15.62
CA ARG A 57 -4.75 29.38 -15.16
C ARG A 57 -5.48 30.61 -15.64
N ASP A 58 -5.81 30.62 -16.93
CA ASP A 58 -6.40 31.75 -17.64
C ASP A 58 -7.93 31.62 -17.81
N ALA A 59 -8.55 30.59 -17.21
CA ALA A 59 -9.99 30.36 -17.30
C ALA A 59 -10.80 31.47 -16.61
N PRO A 60 -12.05 31.72 -17.06
CA PRO A 60 -12.96 32.63 -16.38
C PRO A 60 -13.19 32.20 -14.93
N LEU A 61 -13.16 33.16 -14.00
CA LEU A 61 -13.35 32.89 -12.58
C LEU A 61 -14.66 32.13 -12.28
N ALA A 62 -15.73 32.41 -13.03
CA ALA A 62 -17.01 31.71 -12.88
C ALA A 62 -16.88 30.20 -13.15
N LEU A 63 -16.06 29.81 -14.12
CA LEU A 63 -15.83 28.40 -14.47
C LEU A 63 -14.97 27.71 -13.40
N LEU A 64 -13.92 28.36 -12.91
CA LEU A 64 -13.09 27.84 -11.82
C LEU A 64 -13.89 27.66 -10.53
N ARG A 65 -14.84 28.55 -10.25
CA ARG A 65 -15.77 28.42 -9.13
C ARG A 65 -16.67 27.20 -9.27
N GLN A 66 -17.18 26.93 -10.47
CA GLN A 66 -17.97 25.73 -10.71
C GLN A 66 -17.14 24.45 -10.48
N ILE A 67 -15.87 24.43 -10.89
CA ILE A 67 -14.97 23.30 -10.59
C ILE A 67 -14.74 23.15 -9.07
N ALA A 68 -14.57 24.26 -8.35
CA ALA A 68 -14.45 24.24 -6.89
C ALA A 68 -15.73 23.71 -6.21
N GLU A 69 -16.90 24.11 -6.69
CA GLU A 69 -18.20 23.65 -6.18
C GLU A 69 -18.42 22.16 -6.42
N ILE A 70 -18.22 21.69 -7.66
CA ILE A 70 -18.39 20.26 -7.97
C ILE A 70 -17.35 19.40 -7.26
N THR A 71 -16.21 19.93 -6.80
CA THR A 71 -15.22 19.16 -6.02
C THR A 71 -15.34 19.37 -4.51
N ASN A 72 -16.32 20.16 -4.06
CA ASN A 72 -16.49 20.62 -2.67
C ASN A 72 -15.22 21.25 -2.07
N GLY A 73 -14.35 21.81 -2.90
CA GLY A 73 -13.07 22.40 -2.48
C GLY A 73 -12.05 21.40 -1.93
N TYR A 74 -12.27 20.08 -2.06
CA TYR A 74 -11.31 19.10 -1.55
C TYR A 74 -10.03 19.10 -2.38
N PRO A 75 -8.83 19.34 -1.78
CA PRO A 75 -7.58 19.45 -2.54
C PRO A 75 -7.30 18.26 -3.48
N ARG A 76 -7.55 17.03 -3.02
CA ARG A 76 -7.33 15.83 -3.85
C ARG A 76 -8.29 15.74 -5.03
N ALA A 77 -9.55 16.13 -4.85
CA ALA A 77 -10.54 16.13 -5.93
C ALA A 77 -10.23 17.22 -6.96
N LEU A 78 -9.76 18.38 -6.50
CA LEU A 78 -9.25 19.45 -7.37
C LEU A 78 -8.04 18.98 -8.20
N GLU A 79 -7.06 18.34 -7.57
CA GLU A 79 -5.90 17.74 -8.26
C GLU A 79 -6.33 16.69 -9.30
N ALA A 80 -7.28 15.81 -8.96
CA ALA A 80 -7.80 14.82 -9.89
C ALA A 80 -8.52 15.45 -11.09
N ALA A 81 -9.27 16.54 -10.86
CA ALA A 81 -9.90 17.33 -11.93
C ALA A 81 -8.85 17.96 -12.87
N VAL A 82 -7.77 18.52 -12.33
CA VAL A 82 -6.64 19.01 -13.14
C VAL A 82 -5.98 17.85 -13.89
N GLY A 83 -5.74 16.73 -13.22
CA GLY A 83 -5.15 15.53 -13.81
C GLY A 83 -5.92 15.01 -15.01
N LEU A 84 -7.26 14.98 -14.94
CA LEU A 84 -8.12 14.61 -16.07
C LEU A 84 -7.92 15.51 -17.28
N LEU A 85 -7.85 16.83 -17.07
CA LEU A 85 -7.64 17.81 -18.14
C LEU A 85 -6.25 17.67 -18.77
N LEU A 86 -5.24 17.30 -17.98
CA LEU A 86 -3.88 17.07 -18.47
C LEU A 86 -3.72 15.75 -19.23
N GLU A 87 -4.53 14.73 -18.91
CA GLU A 87 -4.48 13.42 -19.55
C GLU A 87 -5.30 13.35 -20.85
N ASP A 88 -6.42 14.06 -20.93
CA ASP A 88 -7.30 14.10 -22.11
C ASP A 88 -7.25 15.46 -22.82
N ALA A 89 -6.49 15.51 -23.92
CA ALA A 89 -6.32 16.70 -24.74
C ALA A 89 -7.62 17.25 -25.37
N PHE A 90 -8.71 16.47 -25.38
CA PHE A 90 -10.02 16.90 -25.91
C PHE A 90 -11.02 17.29 -24.81
N LEU A 91 -10.64 17.13 -23.54
CA LEU A 91 -11.42 17.57 -22.41
C LEU A 91 -11.09 19.04 -22.11
N THR A 92 -12.12 19.88 -22.07
CA THR A 92 -11.98 21.28 -21.65
C THR A 92 -12.59 21.48 -20.27
N PRO A 93 -12.20 22.55 -19.53
CA PRO A 93 -12.81 22.88 -18.25
C PRO A 93 -14.34 23.03 -18.33
N GLU A 94 -14.88 23.58 -19.43
CA GLU A 94 -16.33 23.68 -19.64
C GLU A 94 -17.00 22.32 -19.79
N ARG A 95 -16.39 21.42 -20.57
CA ARG A 95 -16.88 20.05 -20.74
C ARG A 95 -16.83 19.29 -19.41
N LEU A 96 -15.77 19.47 -18.63
CA LEU A 96 -15.62 18.85 -17.31
C LEU A 96 -16.81 19.19 -16.40
N VAL A 97 -17.18 20.48 -16.31
CA VAL A 97 -18.32 20.93 -15.51
C VAL A 97 -19.66 20.45 -16.10
N GLN A 98 -19.79 20.46 -17.43
CA GLN A 98 -21.02 20.04 -18.12
C GLN A 98 -21.31 18.54 -18.04
N THR A 99 -20.30 17.71 -17.74
CA THR A 99 -20.47 16.25 -17.73
C THR A 99 -21.47 15.79 -16.65
N ASN A 100 -21.93 16.70 -15.76
CA ASN A 100 -23.00 16.50 -14.77
C ASN A 100 -22.89 15.17 -14.02
N THR A 101 -21.66 14.69 -13.89
CA THR A 101 -21.32 13.56 -13.05
C THR A 101 -21.42 14.14 -11.65
N PRO A 102 -22.16 13.52 -10.72
CA PRO A 102 -22.11 13.93 -9.34
C PRO A 102 -20.67 13.72 -8.87
N LEU A 103 -19.86 14.77 -9.00
CA LEU A 103 -18.72 14.98 -8.15
C LEU A 103 -19.20 15.47 -6.75
N THR A 104 -20.47 15.23 -6.42
CA THR A 104 -21.05 15.39 -5.11
C THR A 104 -21.00 14.05 -4.39
N GLY A 105 -20.20 13.97 -3.32
CA GLY A 105 -20.00 12.75 -2.54
C GLY A 105 -18.76 12.84 -1.66
N GLU A 106 -18.46 11.74 -0.97
CA GLU A 106 -17.17 11.58 -0.28
C GLU A 106 -16.02 11.67 -1.30
N VAL A 107 -14.89 12.25 -0.89
CA VAL A 107 -13.70 12.47 -1.76
C VAL A 107 -13.31 11.25 -2.59
N ALA A 108 -13.51 10.04 -2.04
CA ALA A 108 -13.23 8.78 -2.71
C ALA A 108 -14.00 8.60 -4.03
N ALA A 109 -15.31 8.88 -4.06
CA ALA A 109 -16.14 8.72 -5.26
C ALA A 109 -15.69 9.66 -6.40
N LEU A 110 -15.19 10.84 -6.03
CA LEU A 110 -14.70 11.86 -6.98
C LEU A 110 -13.45 11.40 -7.70
N VAL A 111 -12.52 10.87 -6.90
CA VAL A 111 -11.24 10.35 -7.38
C VAL A 111 -11.47 9.08 -8.20
N GLU A 112 -12.36 8.19 -7.77
CA GLU A 112 -12.70 6.98 -8.52
C GLU A 112 -13.24 7.29 -9.92
N SER A 113 -14.17 8.23 -10.02
CA SER A 113 -14.72 8.68 -11.31
C SER A 113 -13.64 9.28 -12.21
N ALA A 114 -12.70 10.05 -11.65
CA ALA A 114 -11.57 10.56 -12.41
C ALA A 114 -10.67 9.44 -12.93
N MET A 115 -10.31 8.48 -12.08
CA MET A 115 -9.47 7.34 -12.49
C MET A 115 -10.15 6.46 -13.54
N GLU A 116 -11.47 6.36 -13.54
CA GLU A 116 -12.28 5.61 -14.53
C GLU A 116 -12.18 6.17 -15.95
N ARG A 117 -11.91 7.47 -16.07
CA ARG A 117 -11.83 8.17 -17.36
C ARG A 117 -10.44 8.16 -17.98
N LEU A 118 -9.44 7.69 -17.23
CA LEU A 118 -8.08 7.51 -17.74
C LEU A 118 -8.04 6.45 -18.84
N ASP A 119 -7.06 6.52 -19.73
CA ASP A 119 -6.86 5.47 -20.72
C ASP A 119 -6.45 4.13 -20.05
N GLU A 120 -6.61 3.03 -20.79
CA GLU A 120 -6.36 1.68 -20.27
C GLU A 120 -4.92 1.51 -19.74
N THR A 121 -3.96 2.16 -20.39
CA THR A 121 -2.54 2.13 -19.99
C THR A 121 -2.36 2.78 -18.62
N ALA A 122 -2.87 3.99 -18.43
CA ALA A 122 -2.84 4.72 -17.18
C ALA A 122 -3.53 3.92 -16.06
N GLN A 123 -4.73 3.40 -16.31
CA GLN A 123 -5.45 2.59 -15.32
C GLN A 123 -4.63 1.37 -14.89
N LYS A 124 -4.04 0.62 -15.83
CA LYS A 124 -3.19 -0.54 -15.52
C LYS A 124 -1.95 -0.16 -14.72
N LEU A 125 -1.28 0.94 -15.06
CA LEU A 125 -0.12 1.42 -14.30
C LEU A 125 -0.48 1.76 -12.85
N LEU A 126 -1.60 2.46 -12.63
CA LEU A 126 -2.08 2.77 -11.28
C LEU A 126 -2.44 1.50 -10.50
N MET A 127 -3.10 0.52 -11.13
CA MET A 127 -3.41 -0.77 -10.51
C MET A 127 -2.14 -1.54 -10.12
N ILE A 128 -1.14 -1.61 -11.00
CA ILE A 128 0.14 -2.28 -10.71
C ILE A 128 0.86 -1.59 -9.56
N ALA A 129 0.97 -0.26 -9.59
CA ALA A 129 1.60 0.51 -8.53
C ALA A 129 0.85 0.37 -7.18
N ALA A 130 -0.49 0.35 -7.20
CA ALA A 130 -1.29 0.17 -6.00
C ALA A 130 -1.13 -1.23 -5.37
N ALA A 131 -0.95 -2.27 -6.19
CA ALA A 131 -0.67 -3.63 -5.70
C ALA A 131 0.66 -3.75 -4.94
N PHE A 132 1.56 -2.77 -5.05
CA PHE A 132 2.77 -2.73 -4.24
C PHE A 132 2.52 -2.30 -2.79
N GLN A 133 1.37 -1.70 -2.48
CA GLN A 133 0.92 -1.26 -1.13
C GLN A 133 1.77 -0.15 -0.47
N GLN A 134 2.83 0.31 -1.14
CA GLN A 134 3.74 1.35 -0.66
C GLN A 134 4.36 2.08 -1.86
N SER A 135 5.28 3.02 -1.61
CA SER A 135 6.08 3.63 -2.68
C SER A 135 6.86 2.56 -3.44
N ILE A 136 6.65 2.45 -4.75
CA ILE A 136 7.26 1.45 -5.62
C ILE A 136 8.51 2.04 -6.29
N PRO A 137 9.66 1.35 -6.30
CA PRO A 137 10.80 1.77 -7.12
C PRO A 137 10.41 1.86 -8.59
N ARG A 138 10.78 2.96 -9.26
CA ARG A 138 10.38 3.23 -10.65
C ARG A 138 10.75 2.07 -11.59
N GLU A 139 11.95 1.54 -11.47
CA GLU A 139 12.41 0.38 -12.25
C GLU A 139 11.58 -0.89 -11.99
N THR A 140 11.16 -1.12 -10.74
CA THR A 140 10.30 -2.27 -10.40
C THR A 140 8.92 -2.12 -11.06
N LEU A 141 8.32 -0.93 -11.00
CA LEU A 141 7.04 -0.68 -11.67
C LEU A 141 7.15 -0.91 -13.17
N MET A 142 8.18 -0.36 -13.81
CA MET A 142 8.40 -0.50 -15.25
C MET A 142 8.58 -1.97 -15.67
N ARG A 143 9.40 -2.72 -14.94
CA ARG A 143 9.69 -4.12 -15.23
C ARG A 143 8.46 -5.01 -15.09
N ILE A 144 7.66 -4.81 -14.04
CA ILE A 144 6.41 -5.57 -13.86
C ILE A 144 5.35 -5.14 -14.87
N ALA A 145 5.24 -3.84 -15.17
CA ALA A 145 4.28 -3.32 -16.12
C ALA A 145 4.54 -3.78 -17.56
N ALA A 146 5.80 -3.98 -17.93
CA ALA A 146 6.18 -4.46 -19.27
C ALA A 146 5.54 -5.80 -19.66
N ASP A 147 5.20 -6.65 -18.69
CA ASP A 147 4.52 -7.93 -18.95
C ASP A 147 3.06 -7.74 -19.43
N TYR A 148 2.46 -6.58 -19.14
CA TYR A 148 1.03 -6.31 -19.35
C TYR A 148 0.76 -5.19 -20.36
N LEU A 149 1.79 -4.40 -20.71
CA LEU A 149 1.70 -3.20 -21.52
C LEU A 149 2.71 -3.26 -22.69
N ALA A 150 2.52 -4.21 -23.59
CA ALA A 150 3.37 -4.37 -24.77
C ALA A 150 3.26 -3.18 -25.73
N GLY A 151 4.40 -2.68 -26.22
CA GLY A 151 4.45 -1.58 -27.20
C GLY A 151 4.20 -0.17 -26.63
N VAL A 152 4.02 -0.05 -25.30
CA VAL A 152 3.85 1.24 -24.63
C VAL A 152 5.21 1.81 -24.23
N ASP A 153 5.45 3.10 -24.47
CA ASP A 153 6.54 3.82 -23.83
C ASP A 153 6.19 4.10 -22.36
N LEU A 154 6.63 3.19 -21.48
CA LEU A 154 6.37 3.27 -20.05
C LEU A 154 6.98 4.52 -19.41
N HIS A 155 8.10 5.04 -19.91
CA HIS A 155 8.69 6.27 -19.35
C HIS A 155 7.77 7.46 -19.63
N GLN A 156 7.30 7.57 -20.86
CA GLN A 156 6.38 8.64 -21.25
C GLN A 156 5.06 8.54 -20.47
N ALA A 157 4.49 7.33 -20.38
CA ALA A 157 3.24 7.10 -19.65
C ALA A 157 3.36 7.46 -18.16
N LEU A 158 4.43 7.04 -17.48
CA LEU A 158 4.66 7.38 -16.08
C LEU A 158 4.88 8.89 -15.88
N ASN A 159 5.61 9.54 -16.78
CA ASN A 159 5.81 10.99 -16.72
C ASN A 159 4.49 11.75 -16.88
N ARG A 160 3.60 11.29 -17.76
CA ARG A 160 2.24 11.85 -17.94
C ARG A 160 1.44 11.76 -16.63
N LEU A 161 1.41 10.57 -16.02
CA LEU A 161 0.73 10.33 -14.74
C LEU A 161 1.29 11.16 -13.56
N VAL A 162 2.61 11.41 -13.54
CA VAL A 162 3.23 12.27 -12.53
C VAL A 162 2.83 13.74 -12.74
N ARG A 163 2.86 14.22 -13.98
CA ARG A 163 2.42 15.58 -14.33
C ARG A 163 0.93 15.79 -14.06
N ALA A 164 0.12 14.74 -14.24
CA ALA A 164 -1.31 14.73 -13.99
C ALA A 164 -1.70 14.43 -12.53
N PHE A 165 -0.75 14.48 -11.58
CA PHE A 165 -1.01 14.29 -10.15
C PHE A 165 -1.59 12.94 -9.72
N PHE A 166 -1.60 11.91 -10.59
CA PHE A 166 -2.01 10.55 -10.23
C PHE A 166 -0.86 9.75 -9.59
N LEU A 167 0.38 10.11 -9.89
CA LEU A 167 1.57 9.58 -9.26
C LEU A 167 2.42 10.71 -8.66
N LYS A 168 2.99 10.46 -7.49
CA LYS A 168 4.02 11.30 -6.89
C LYS A 168 5.37 10.64 -7.06
N TYR A 169 6.30 11.35 -7.68
CA TYR A 169 7.69 10.95 -7.82
C TYR A 169 8.55 11.50 -6.67
N ASN A 170 9.31 10.61 -6.02
CA ASN A 170 10.36 10.98 -5.08
C ASN A 170 11.73 10.73 -5.72
N GLN A 171 12.43 11.82 -6.01
CA GLN A 171 13.75 11.77 -6.65
C GLN A 171 14.85 11.19 -5.74
N GLN A 172 14.73 11.31 -4.42
CA GLN A 172 15.78 10.85 -3.50
C GLN A 172 15.97 9.34 -3.55
N ASP A 173 14.85 8.61 -3.63
CA ASP A 173 14.83 7.15 -3.57
C ASP A 173 14.40 6.50 -4.90
N ASP A 174 14.22 7.29 -5.96
CA ASP A 174 13.68 6.90 -7.27
C ASP A 174 12.38 6.08 -7.19
N THR A 175 11.45 6.51 -6.31
CA THR A 175 10.17 5.82 -6.08
C THR A 175 8.97 6.61 -6.56
N LEU A 176 7.92 5.89 -6.96
CA LEU A 176 6.60 6.41 -7.29
C LEU A 176 5.59 5.99 -6.22
N SER A 177 4.64 6.85 -5.91
CA SER A 177 3.58 6.56 -4.94
C SER A 177 2.25 7.11 -5.42
N LEU A 178 1.17 6.41 -5.10
CA LEU A 178 -0.19 6.93 -5.24
C LEU A 178 -0.59 7.67 -3.97
N HIS A 179 -1.52 8.60 -4.12
CA HIS A 179 -2.27 9.07 -2.97
C HIS A 179 -3.07 7.91 -2.34
N PRO A 180 -3.23 7.82 -1.00
CA PRO A 180 -3.83 6.64 -0.36
C PRO A 180 -5.24 6.28 -0.84
N LEU A 181 -6.08 7.29 -1.15
CA LEU A 181 -7.43 7.05 -1.70
C LEU A 181 -7.37 6.38 -3.07
N ASP A 182 -6.49 6.88 -3.94
CA ASP A 182 -6.26 6.36 -5.28
C ASP A 182 -5.66 4.95 -5.26
N ALA A 183 -4.77 4.69 -4.29
CA ALA A 183 -4.21 3.36 -4.09
C ALA A 183 -5.30 2.35 -3.71
N GLU A 184 -6.18 2.72 -2.78
CA GLU A 184 -7.31 1.88 -2.35
C GLU A 184 -8.26 1.60 -3.51
N ALA A 185 -8.68 2.64 -4.24
CA ALA A 185 -9.54 2.52 -5.42
C ALA A 185 -8.92 1.67 -6.55
N ALA A 186 -7.66 1.93 -6.91
CA ALA A 186 -6.95 1.17 -7.93
C ALA A 186 -6.78 -0.30 -7.53
N TYR A 187 -6.42 -0.57 -6.28
CA TYR A 187 -6.26 -1.93 -5.79
C TYR A 187 -7.59 -2.68 -5.74
N ALA A 188 -8.68 -1.99 -5.37
CA ALA A 188 -10.02 -2.55 -5.37
C ALA A 188 -10.44 -3.08 -6.76
N ARG A 189 -10.05 -2.38 -7.83
CA ARG A 189 -10.35 -2.75 -9.22
C ARG A 189 -9.62 -3.99 -9.73
N LEU A 190 -8.51 -4.39 -9.11
CA LEU A 190 -7.80 -5.60 -9.52
C LEU A 190 -8.67 -6.84 -9.29
N PRO A 191 -8.89 -7.69 -10.31
CA PRO A 191 -9.58 -8.95 -10.14
C PRO A 191 -8.93 -9.82 -9.07
N ALA A 192 -9.76 -10.47 -8.26
CA ALA A 192 -9.32 -11.61 -7.47
C ALA A 192 -8.96 -12.76 -8.42
N GLY A 193 -7.84 -13.44 -8.16
CA GLY A 193 -7.39 -14.56 -8.99
C GLY A 193 -5.89 -14.65 -9.13
N GLN A 194 -5.47 -15.57 -9.98
CA GLN A 194 -4.06 -15.97 -10.18
C GLN A 194 -3.62 -15.96 -11.65
N THR A 195 -4.42 -15.36 -12.54
CA THR A 195 -4.14 -15.28 -13.98
C THR A 195 -4.26 -13.83 -14.46
N GLY A 196 -3.59 -13.51 -15.58
CA GLY A 196 -3.58 -12.17 -16.15
C GLY A 196 -3.14 -11.08 -15.17
N LEU A 197 -3.70 -9.88 -15.34
CA LEU A 197 -3.54 -8.77 -14.40
C LEU A 197 -4.53 -8.94 -13.23
N SER A 198 -4.12 -9.69 -12.22
CA SER A 198 -4.90 -9.94 -10.99
C SER A 198 -4.04 -9.73 -9.75
N ARG A 199 -4.68 -9.58 -8.58
CA ARG A 199 -3.99 -9.37 -7.31
C ARG A 199 -2.95 -10.46 -7.04
N GLY A 200 -3.33 -11.73 -7.21
CA GLY A 200 -2.44 -12.86 -6.94
C GLY A 200 -1.25 -12.91 -7.89
N THR A 201 -1.44 -12.63 -9.19
CA THR A 201 -0.32 -12.60 -10.15
C THR A 201 0.64 -11.47 -9.85
N LEU A 202 0.14 -10.25 -9.59
CA LEU A 202 1.00 -9.10 -9.29
C LEU A 202 1.81 -9.32 -8.01
N HIS A 203 1.17 -9.81 -6.95
CA HIS A 203 1.88 -10.11 -5.72
C HIS A 203 2.96 -11.19 -5.92
N ARG A 204 2.70 -12.26 -6.68
CA ARG A 204 3.75 -13.25 -7.02
C ARG A 204 4.89 -12.65 -7.86
N ARG A 205 4.58 -11.74 -8.79
CA ARG A 205 5.60 -11.01 -9.56
C ARG A 205 6.46 -10.11 -8.66
N PHE A 206 5.85 -9.37 -7.73
CA PHE A 206 6.60 -8.57 -6.76
C PHE A 206 7.43 -9.41 -5.80
N ALA A 207 6.94 -10.57 -5.38
CA ALA A 207 7.72 -11.51 -4.58
C ALA A 207 8.96 -12.02 -5.35
N ALA A 208 8.79 -12.40 -6.62
CA ALA A 208 9.89 -12.82 -7.47
C ALA A 208 10.90 -11.68 -7.73
N ASP A 209 10.41 -10.46 -7.94
CA ASP A 209 11.23 -9.26 -8.09
C ASP A 209 12.07 -8.96 -6.84
N ALA A 210 11.43 -9.01 -5.67
CA ALA A 210 12.11 -8.82 -4.38
C ALA A 210 13.19 -9.89 -4.19
N ARG A 211 12.89 -11.15 -4.54
CA ARG A 211 13.87 -12.25 -4.49
C ARG A 211 15.08 -12.03 -5.38
N GLN A 212 14.89 -11.51 -6.59
CA GLN A 212 16.01 -11.19 -7.51
C GLN A 212 16.94 -10.10 -6.95
N ARG A 213 16.41 -9.21 -6.12
CA ARG A 213 17.16 -8.14 -5.45
C ARG A 213 17.81 -8.59 -4.13
N GLN A 214 17.55 -9.81 -3.66
CA GLN A 214 18.20 -10.36 -2.49
C GLN A 214 19.63 -10.78 -2.84
N SER A 215 20.58 -10.43 -1.96
CA SER A 215 21.93 -11.01 -2.01
C SER A 215 22.06 -12.04 -0.89
N THR A 216 21.93 -11.58 0.36
CA THR A 216 21.87 -12.44 1.54
C THR A 216 20.82 -11.93 2.55
N PRO A 217 20.27 -12.79 3.42
CA PRO A 217 19.31 -12.42 4.48
C PRO A 217 19.74 -11.21 5.32
N TYR A 218 21.03 -11.10 5.61
CA TYR A 218 21.57 -10.08 6.51
C TYR A 218 21.80 -8.74 5.83
N GLU A 219 22.09 -8.73 4.53
CA GLU A 219 22.38 -7.51 3.78
C GLU A 219 21.10 -6.78 3.34
N THR A 220 20.02 -7.51 3.05
CA THR A 220 18.77 -6.91 2.58
C THR A 220 17.49 -7.39 3.29
N PRO A 221 17.35 -7.18 4.62
CA PRO A 221 16.15 -7.59 5.38
C PRO A 221 14.83 -7.05 4.81
N THR A 222 14.87 -5.85 4.22
CA THR A 222 13.71 -5.20 3.58
C THR A 222 13.22 -5.98 2.36
N ALA A 223 14.13 -6.52 1.54
CA ALA A 223 13.79 -7.33 0.38
C ALA A 223 13.19 -8.70 0.79
N TYR A 224 13.68 -9.30 1.87
CA TYR A 224 13.10 -10.53 2.43
C TYR A 224 11.68 -10.31 2.96
N ARG A 225 11.48 -9.25 3.75
CA ARG A 225 10.14 -8.89 4.27
C ARG A 225 9.16 -8.56 3.15
N ALA A 226 9.62 -7.88 2.10
CA ALA A 226 8.82 -7.62 0.91
C ALA A 226 8.42 -8.91 0.19
N GLU A 227 9.34 -9.87 0.02
CA GLU A 227 9.02 -11.17 -0.58
C GLU A 227 7.97 -11.93 0.26
N ILE A 228 8.17 -12.04 1.56
CA ILE A 228 7.23 -12.74 2.48
C ILE A 228 5.83 -12.11 2.38
N THR A 229 5.75 -10.79 2.49
CA THR A 229 4.47 -10.05 2.44
C THR A 229 3.74 -10.31 1.13
N HIS A 230 4.44 -10.19 0.01
CA HIS A 230 3.84 -10.43 -1.30
C HIS A 230 3.52 -11.91 -1.57
N ARG A 231 4.25 -12.87 -1.00
CA ARG A 231 3.86 -14.28 -1.08
C ARG A 231 2.56 -14.57 -0.35
N ILE A 232 2.39 -14.02 0.86
CA ILE A 232 1.13 -14.16 1.62
C ILE A 232 -0.04 -13.58 0.81
N LEU A 233 0.10 -12.34 0.34
CA LEU A 233 -0.94 -11.68 -0.46
C LEU A 233 -1.18 -12.36 -1.83
N GLY A 234 -0.17 -13.05 -2.35
CA GLY A 234 -0.24 -13.83 -3.59
C GLY A 234 -0.88 -15.21 -3.46
N GLY A 235 -1.16 -15.66 -2.23
CA GLY A 235 -1.69 -17.00 -1.93
C GLY A 235 -0.62 -18.08 -1.73
N ASP A 236 0.66 -17.73 -1.72
CA ASP A 236 1.80 -18.65 -1.54
C ASP A 236 2.28 -18.65 -0.07
N ALA A 237 1.36 -18.77 0.88
CA ALA A 237 1.66 -18.62 2.30
C ALA A 237 2.63 -19.69 2.83
N GLU A 238 2.55 -20.94 2.33
CA GLU A 238 3.47 -22.00 2.75
C GLU A 238 4.91 -21.70 2.33
N GLN A 239 5.11 -21.19 1.11
CA GLN A 239 6.44 -20.76 0.66
C GLN A 239 6.94 -19.54 1.46
N ALA A 240 6.03 -18.63 1.84
CA ALA A 240 6.35 -17.51 2.73
C ALA A 240 6.79 -18.00 4.12
N ALA A 241 6.15 -19.05 4.65
CA ALA A 241 6.51 -19.67 5.92
C ALA A 241 7.90 -20.27 5.88
N HIS A 242 8.22 -21.07 4.86
CA HIS A 242 9.56 -21.65 4.70
C HIS A 242 10.63 -20.56 4.60
N LEU A 243 10.35 -19.48 3.86
CA LEU A 243 11.24 -18.34 3.75
C LEU A 243 11.46 -17.64 5.10
N LEU A 244 10.38 -17.40 5.86
CA LEU A 244 10.46 -16.78 7.18
C LEU A 244 11.20 -17.67 8.19
N LEU A 245 11.00 -18.99 8.15
CA LEU A 245 11.72 -19.95 9.00
C LEU A 245 13.23 -19.94 8.71
N ALA A 246 13.60 -19.97 7.42
CA ALA A 246 15.00 -19.85 7.01
C ALA A 246 15.59 -18.51 7.44
N PHE A 247 14.85 -17.41 7.24
CA PHE A 247 15.25 -16.06 7.61
C PHE A 247 15.43 -15.87 9.13
N ASP A 248 14.49 -16.36 9.95
CA ASP A 248 14.56 -16.32 11.42
C ASP A 248 15.86 -16.96 11.91
N SER A 249 16.09 -18.22 11.52
CA SER A 249 17.27 -18.99 11.93
C SER A 249 18.60 -18.33 11.57
N ALA A 250 18.64 -17.58 10.46
CA ALA A 250 19.86 -16.96 9.95
C ALA A 250 20.09 -15.54 10.53
N TYR A 251 19.04 -14.76 10.77
CA TYR A 251 19.17 -13.31 10.96
C TYR A 251 18.48 -12.77 12.22
N LEU A 252 17.17 -12.99 12.39
CA LEU A 252 16.40 -12.22 13.37
C LEU A 252 16.56 -12.70 14.83
N THR A 253 16.86 -13.99 15.05
CA THR A 253 17.12 -14.48 16.41
C THR A 253 18.39 -13.86 17.02
N ARG A 254 19.34 -13.42 16.18
CA ARG A 254 20.65 -12.87 16.59
C ARG A 254 20.62 -11.37 16.91
N VAL A 255 19.75 -10.60 16.25
CA VAL A 255 19.65 -9.13 16.42
C VAL A 255 18.66 -8.75 17.53
N GLY A 256 17.93 -9.72 18.09
CA GLY A 256 16.97 -9.47 19.18
C GLY A 256 15.64 -8.86 18.72
N ALA A 257 15.32 -8.95 17.43
CA ALA A 257 14.11 -8.39 16.82
C ALA A 257 12.85 -9.27 17.03
N TYR A 258 12.66 -9.78 18.25
CA TYR A 258 11.63 -10.79 18.56
C TYR A 258 10.20 -10.29 18.37
N ASN A 259 9.93 -9.00 18.60
CA ASN A 259 8.60 -8.42 18.41
C ASN A 259 8.19 -8.33 16.94
N ASP A 260 9.13 -8.03 16.05
CA ASP A 260 8.87 -8.02 14.62
C ASP A 260 8.65 -9.44 14.10
N LEU A 261 9.48 -10.38 14.55
CA LEU A 261 9.33 -11.80 14.21
C LEU A 261 7.96 -12.35 14.64
N ALA A 262 7.53 -12.00 15.85
CA ALA A 262 6.21 -12.38 16.33
C ALA A 262 5.09 -11.82 15.43
N ARG A 263 5.19 -10.54 15.02
CA ARG A 263 4.23 -9.91 14.11
C ARG A 263 4.19 -10.62 12.76
N GLU A 264 5.35 -10.96 12.19
CA GLU A 264 5.45 -11.65 10.89
C GLU A 264 4.81 -13.05 10.94
N TYR A 265 5.11 -13.85 11.98
CA TYR A 265 4.45 -15.15 12.15
C TYR A 265 2.95 -15.03 12.42
N GLN A 266 2.50 -14.01 13.16
CA GLN A 266 1.07 -13.76 13.38
C GLN A 266 0.32 -13.44 12.09
N MET A 267 0.92 -12.63 11.20
CA MET A 267 0.32 -12.30 9.91
C MET A 267 0.22 -13.54 9.01
N LEU A 268 1.19 -14.45 9.10
CA LEU A 268 1.26 -15.66 8.28
C LEU A 268 0.26 -16.74 8.71
N LEU A 269 0.09 -16.95 10.02
CA LEU A 269 -0.60 -18.11 10.60
C LEU A 269 -2.03 -18.36 10.05
N PRO A 270 -2.89 -17.34 9.84
CA PRO A 270 -4.24 -17.55 9.31
C PRO A 270 -4.28 -18.11 7.88
N HIS A 271 -3.17 -18.01 7.14
CA HIS A 271 -3.08 -18.42 5.74
C HIS A 271 -2.45 -19.80 5.56
N LEU A 272 -2.04 -20.49 6.64
CA LEU A 272 -1.42 -21.82 6.57
C LEU A 272 -2.46 -22.93 6.63
N THR A 273 -2.44 -23.79 5.62
CA THR A 273 -3.28 -24.97 5.49
C THR A 273 -2.59 -26.25 5.97
N ASP A 274 -1.29 -26.38 5.72
CA ASP A 274 -0.48 -27.49 6.22
C ASP A 274 -0.35 -27.46 7.76
N SER A 275 -0.82 -28.53 8.41
CA SER A 275 -0.83 -28.67 9.87
C SER A 275 0.57 -28.72 10.49
N ASP A 276 1.53 -29.39 9.85
CA ASP A 276 2.89 -29.58 10.37
C ASP A 276 3.68 -28.27 10.25
N LEU A 277 3.50 -27.57 9.12
CA LEU A 277 4.08 -26.25 8.91
C LEU A 277 3.47 -25.23 9.88
N ARG A 278 2.15 -25.28 10.09
CA ARG A 278 1.44 -24.43 11.06
C ARG A 278 1.91 -24.70 12.49
N GLN A 279 2.09 -25.96 12.86
CA GLN A 279 2.68 -26.35 14.16
C GLN A 279 4.09 -25.76 14.30
N THR A 280 4.94 -25.92 13.28
CA THR A 280 6.30 -25.39 13.29
C THR A 280 6.33 -23.87 13.47
N VAL A 281 5.46 -23.16 12.76
CA VAL A 281 5.31 -21.69 12.87
C VAL A 281 4.82 -21.29 14.26
N LEU A 282 3.87 -22.02 14.86
CA LEU A 282 3.40 -21.76 16.23
C LEU A 282 4.53 -21.93 17.26
N LEU A 283 5.36 -22.97 17.13
CA LEU A 283 6.51 -23.17 18.01
C LEU A 283 7.50 -22.00 17.90
N ARG A 284 7.75 -21.50 16.68
CA ARG A 284 8.65 -20.35 16.44
C ARG A 284 8.08 -19.04 16.96
N LEU A 285 6.79 -18.80 16.75
CA LEU A 285 6.07 -17.67 17.35
C LEU A 285 6.13 -17.70 18.88
N GLY A 286 5.92 -18.88 19.49
CA GLY A 286 6.05 -19.07 20.93
C GLY A 286 7.44 -18.75 21.45
N ASN A 287 8.48 -19.18 20.73
CA ASN A 287 9.88 -18.83 21.05
C ASN A 287 10.13 -17.32 20.95
N ALA A 288 9.61 -16.66 19.91
CA ALA A 288 9.71 -15.21 19.75
C ALA A 288 9.04 -14.47 20.93
N TYR A 289 7.84 -14.88 21.32
CA TYR A 289 7.16 -14.32 22.49
C TYR A 289 7.92 -14.53 23.80
N ARG A 290 8.44 -15.73 24.01
CA ARG A 290 9.23 -16.03 25.21
C ARG A 290 10.45 -15.12 25.30
N SER A 291 11.18 -14.96 24.19
CA SER A 291 12.36 -14.09 24.12
C SER A 291 12.00 -12.60 24.25
N ALA A 292 10.79 -12.20 23.89
CA ALA A 292 10.26 -10.85 24.11
C ALA A 292 9.67 -10.63 25.53
N GLY A 293 9.71 -11.64 26.42
CA GLY A 293 9.13 -11.56 27.77
C GLY A 293 7.61 -11.72 27.84
N ARG A 294 6.97 -12.09 26.73
CA ARG A 294 5.51 -12.29 26.61
C ARG A 294 5.14 -13.74 26.93
N THR A 295 5.43 -14.19 28.15
CA THR A 295 5.36 -15.60 28.54
C THR A 295 3.97 -16.23 28.35
N LEU A 296 2.89 -15.52 28.67
CA LEU A 296 1.53 -16.05 28.47
C LEU A 296 1.16 -16.24 26.99
N ASP A 297 1.65 -15.36 26.12
CA ASP A 297 1.47 -15.50 24.68
C ASP A 297 2.24 -16.71 24.15
N ALA A 298 3.45 -16.94 24.67
CA ALA A 298 4.27 -18.10 24.32
C ALA A 298 3.58 -19.42 24.69
N VAL A 299 3.05 -19.52 25.91
CA VAL A 299 2.32 -20.71 26.38
C VAL A 299 1.14 -21.04 25.47
N ARG A 300 0.33 -20.04 25.11
CA ARG A 300 -0.81 -20.23 24.19
C ARG A 300 -0.37 -20.78 22.83
N CYS A 301 0.75 -20.29 22.29
CA CYS A 301 1.28 -20.81 21.03
C CYS A 301 1.73 -22.28 21.17
N TYR A 302 2.38 -22.65 22.27
CA TYR A 302 2.82 -24.03 22.50
C TYR A 302 1.64 -25.00 22.69
N GLU A 303 0.59 -24.58 23.41
CA GLU A 303 -0.64 -25.36 23.57
C GLU A 303 -1.33 -25.61 22.22
N GLN A 304 -1.44 -24.58 21.38
CA GLN A 304 -1.98 -24.71 20.03
C GLN A 304 -1.13 -25.65 19.15
N ALA A 305 0.20 -25.56 19.24
CA ALA A 305 1.09 -26.46 18.51
C ALA A 305 0.94 -27.91 18.97
N GLN A 306 0.77 -28.14 20.28
CA GLN A 306 0.56 -29.48 20.84
C GLN A 306 -0.76 -30.08 20.37
N VAL A 307 -1.84 -29.29 20.29
CA VAL A 307 -3.13 -29.76 19.75
C VAL A 307 -2.97 -30.23 18.30
N LEU A 308 -2.22 -29.51 17.47
CA LEU A 308 -1.96 -29.93 16.09
C LEU A 308 -1.13 -31.22 16.02
N ALA A 309 -0.10 -31.35 16.87
CA ALA A 309 0.73 -32.55 16.93
C ALA A 309 -0.07 -33.83 17.23
N HIS A 310 -1.11 -33.73 18.05
CA HIS A 310 -1.98 -34.86 18.40
C HIS A 310 -3.04 -35.17 17.33
N MET A 311 -3.19 -34.31 16.31
CA MET A 311 -4.13 -34.51 15.20
C MET A 311 -3.47 -35.13 13.97
N THR A 312 -2.14 -35.05 13.83
CA THR A 312 -1.36 -35.77 12.83
C THR A 312 -0.85 -37.08 13.45
N PRO A 313 -1.38 -38.26 13.06
CA PRO A 313 -0.82 -39.51 13.55
C PRO A 313 0.60 -39.66 13.01
N ASP A 314 1.56 -40.02 13.88
CA ASP A 314 2.89 -40.44 13.45
C ASP A 314 2.75 -41.52 12.35
N PRO A 315 3.54 -41.47 11.27
CA PRO A 315 3.64 -42.61 10.38
C PRO A 315 4.07 -43.80 11.25
N VAL A 316 3.22 -44.82 11.29
CA VAL A 316 3.51 -46.07 11.97
C VAL A 316 4.82 -46.57 11.40
N ASP A 317 5.86 -46.54 12.23
CA ASP A 317 7.10 -47.26 11.99
C ASP A 317 6.70 -48.74 11.99
N ASP A 318 6.40 -49.30 10.81
CA ASP A 318 6.30 -50.75 10.59
C ASP A 318 7.71 -51.35 10.69
N GLY A 319 8.33 -51.17 11.86
CA GLY A 319 9.60 -51.70 12.30
C GLY A 319 9.36 -52.61 13.49
N ASP A 320 8.88 -53.83 13.24
CA ASP A 320 9.48 -55.08 13.71
C ASP A 320 8.47 -56.24 13.84
N GLY A 321 8.80 -57.34 13.15
CA GLY A 321 8.73 -58.68 13.72
C GLY A 321 7.63 -59.61 13.21
N VAL A 322 7.91 -60.37 12.14
CA VAL A 322 8.26 -61.82 12.19
C VAL A 322 9.14 -62.16 10.99
#